data_AF-A0A6N1YAB7-F1
#
_entry.id   AF-A0A6N1YAB7-F1
#
_cell.length_a   1.000
_cell.length_b   1.000
_cell.length_c   1.000
_cell.angle_alpha   90.00
_cell.angle_beta   90.00
_cell.angle_gamma   90.00
#
_symmetry.space_group_name_H-M   'P 1'
#
loop_
_entity.id
_entity.type
_entity.pdbx_description
1 polymer ?
#
loop_
_entity_poly.entity_id
_entity_poly.type
_entity_poly.pdbx_seq_one_letter_code
_entity_poly.pdbx_strand_id
1 'polypeptide(L)' 'MTDDRPQQRTYTGSIDPEKFQKMIAVRAYYKAEKRDFATGHEVDDWLAAERELNKQYFYWFQEEW' A
#
# COMPACT_ATOMS: atom_id res chain seq x y z
N MET A 1 7.28 -6.19 -31.63
CA MET A 1 6.52 -5.04 -31.09
C MET A 1 5.24 -5.63 -30.53
N THR A 2 5.02 -5.87 -29.25
CA THR A 2 5.62 -5.43 -27.99
C THR A 2 5.43 -6.58 -26.99
N ASP A 3 6.52 -6.89 -26.29
CA ASP A 3 6.70 -7.77 -25.13
C ASP A 3 5.42 -8.14 -24.34
N ASP A 4 4.90 -9.34 -24.58
CA ASP A 4 3.93 -10.04 -23.75
C ASP A 4 4.65 -10.56 -22.49
N ARG A 5 4.72 -9.72 -21.44
CA ARG A 5 5.15 -10.17 -20.12
C ARG A 5 3.91 -10.56 -19.31
N PRO A 6 3.62 -11.84 -19.10
CA PRO A 6 2.57 -12.24 -18.19
C PRO A 6 3.02 -11.99 -16.75
N GLN A 7 2.53 -10.88 -16.22
CA GLN A 7 2.04 -10.67 -14.86
C GLN A 7 2.95 -11.21 -13.74
N GLN A 8 3.69 -10.29 -13.11
CA GLN A 8 4.26 -10.51 -11.78
C GLN A 8 3.14 -10.81 -10.80
N ARG A 9 2.88 -12.10 -10.59
CA ARG A 9 2.05 -12.62 -9.50
C ARG A 9 2.76 -12.36 -8.17
N THR A 10 2.61 -11.15 -7.63
CA THR A 10 2.87 -10.91 -6.20
C THR A 10 1.61 -11.32 -5.44
N TYR A 11 1.80 -12.36 -4.65
CA TYR A 11 0.80 -13.15 -3.97
C TYR A 11 0.21 -12.41 -2.76
N THR A 12 -0.99 -11.84 -2.90
CA THR A 12 -1.92 -11.55 -1.78
C THR A 12 -3.35 -11.63 -2.31
N GLY A 13 -4.11 -12.64 -1.90
CA GLY A 13 -5.48 -12.88 -2.39
C GLY A 13 -6.42 -11.69 -2.15
N SER A 14 -7.27 -11.42 -3.14
CA SER A 14 -8.49 -10.58 -3.11
C SER A 14 -8.47 -9.16 -2.53
N ILE A 15 -7.44 -8.35 -2.80
CA ILE A 15 -7.58 -6.89 -2.67
C ILE A 15 -7.33 -6.24 -4.01
N ASP A 16 -8.31 -5.50 -4.51
CA ASP A 16 -8.14 -4.68 -5.70
C ASP A 16 -6.93 -3.75 -5.54
N PRO A 17 -5.98 -3.78 -6.49
CA PRO A 17 -4.76 -2.97 -6.39
C PRO A 17 -5.08 -1.47 -6.29
N GLU A 18 -6.16 -1.03 -6.93
CA GLU A 18 -6.64 0.36 -6.84
C GLU A 18 -7.14 0.70 -5.42
N LYS A 19 -7.82 -0.25 -4.76
CA LYS A 19 -8.27 -0.09 -3.37
C LYS A 19 -7.08 -0.06 -2.42
N PHE A 20 -6.08 -0.91 -2.66
CA PHE A 20 -4.82 -0.92 -1.91
C PHE A 20 -4.09 0.43 -2.02
N GLN A 21 -3.92 0.93 -3.24
CA GLN A 21 -3.30 2.24 -3.48
C GLN A 21 -4.06 3.39 -2.82
N LYS A 22 -5.40 3.41 -2.89
CA LYS A 22 -6.21 4.44 -2.21
C LYS A 22 -5.98 4.44 -0.69
N MET A 23 -5.88 3.28 -0.07
CA MET A 23 -5.60 3.20 1.37
C MET A 23 -4.19 3.67 1.72
N ILE A 24 -3.19 3.34 0.88
CA ILE A 24 -1.82 3.84 1.08
C ILE A 24 -1.84 5.37 1.02
N ALA A 25 -2.49 5.93 0.00
CA ALA A 25 -2.58 7.38 -0.20
C ALA A 25 -3.24 8.08 1.00
N VAL A 26 -4.35 7.55 1.50
CA VAL A 26 -5.03 8.08 2.70
C VAL A 26 -4.12 8.04 3.93
N ARG A 27 -3.39 6.94 4.16
CA ARG A 27 -2.47 6.84 5.30
C ARG A 27 -1.26 7.75 5.18
N ALA A 28 -0.67 7.85 3.99
CA ALA A 28 0.41 8.77 3.70
C ALA A 28 -0.04 10.22 3.92
N TYR A 29 -1.26 10.58 3.48
CA TYR A 29 -1.86 11.89 3.71
C TYR A 29 -1.98 12.20 5.22
N TYR A 30 -2.51 11.28 6.03
CA TYR A 30 -2.59 11.49 7.48
C TYR A 30 -1.21 11.59 8.16
N LYS A 31 -0.20 10.87 7.67
CA LYS A 31 1.17 10.99 8.18
C LYS A 31 1.78 12.35 7.84
N ALA A 32 1.60 12.82 6.61
CA ALA A 32 2.02 14.14 6.18
C ALA A 32 1.28 15.24 6.98
N GLU A 33 -0.04 15.12 7.17
CA GLU A 33 -0.85 16.05 7.97
C GLU A 33 -0.36 16.16 9.42
N LYS A 34 -0.02 15.05 10.07
CA LYS A 34 0.57 15.05 11.42
C LYS A 34 1.91 15.78 11.51
N ARG A 35 2.57 16.00 10.38
CA ARG A 35 3.85 16.70 10.25
C ARG A 35 3.69 18.05 9.57
N ASP A 36 2.47 18.59 9.51
CA ASP A 36 2.15 19.86 8.85
C ASP A 36 2.58 19.89 7.37
N PHE A 37 2.50 18.73 6.71
CA PHE A 37 2.95 18.50 5.34
C PHE A 37 4.42 18.87 5.09
N ALA A 38 5.29 18.63 6.09
CA ALA A 38 6.73 18.82 5.95
C ALA A 38 7.29 18.10 4.70
N THR A 39 7.93 18.88 3.82
CA THR A 39 8.52 18.39 2.56
C THR A 39 9.74 17.50 2.79
N GLY A 40 10.02 16.59 1.85
CA GLY A 40 11.17 15.69 1.92
C GLY A 40 10.92 14.38 2.67
N HIS A 41 9.69 14.16 3.15
CA HIS A 41 9.27 12.92 3.79
C HIS A 41 8.18 12.16 3.04
N GLU A 42 7.74 12.68 1.88
CA GLU A 42 6.63 12.14 1.09
C GLU A 42 6.83 10.66 0.74
N VAL A 43 8.04 10.29 0.32
CA VAL A 43 8.39 8.91 -0.05
C VAL A 43 8.45 8.00 1.19
N ASP A 44 8.97 8.50 2.31
CA ASP A 44 9.07 7.73 3.54
C ASP A 44 7.68 7.48 4.15
N ASP A 45 6.80 8.48 4.14
CA ASP A 45 5.41 8.38 4.60
C ASP A 45 4.62 7.37 3.74
N TRP A 46 4.86 7.36 2.43
CA TRP A 46 4.27 6.39 1.51
C TRP A 46 4.77 4.96 1.75
N LEU A 47 6.10 4.77 1.89
CA LEU A 47 6.69 3.47 2.21
C LEU A 47 6.31 2.95 3.60
N ALA A 48 6.12 3.85 4.57
CA ALA A 48 5.63 3.51 5.89
C ALA A 48 4.16 3.06 5.84
N ALA A 49 3.31 3.78 5.11
CA ALA A 49 1.91 3.43 4.90
C ALA A 49 1.75 2.07 4.18
N GLU A 50 2.56 1.81 3.14
CA GLU A 50 2.56 0.53 2.43
C GLU A 50 2.95 -0.63 3.34
N ARG A 51 4.02 -0.48 4.13
CA ARG A 51 4.46 -1.51 5.09
C ARG A 51 3.42 -1.77 6.19
N GLU A 52 2.75 -0.73 6.67
CA GLU A 52 1.66 -0.86 7.66
C GLU A 52 0.46 -1.62 7.07
N LEU A 53 0.05 -1.27 5.85
CA LEU A 53 -1.05 -1.95 5.17
C LEU A 53 -0.71 -3.40 4.83
N ASN A 54 0.49 -3.66 4.31
CA ASN A 54 0.92 -5.01 3.97
C ASN A 54 0.92 -5.93 5.20
N LYS A 55 1.43 -5.43 6.35
CA LYS A 55 1.35 -6.16 7.62
C LYS A 55 -0.09 -6.39 8.05
N GLN A 56 -0.92 -5.34 8.09
CA GLN A 56 -2.29 -5.44 8.56
C GLN A 56 -3.13 -6.38 7.69
N TYR A 57 -3.02 -6.28 6.36
CA TYR A 57 -3.76 -7.14 5.45
C TYR A 57 -3.32 -8.61 5.49
N PHE A 58 -2.06 -8.87 5.79
CA PHE A 58 -1.58 -10.23 6.03
C PHE A 58 -2.28 -10.89 7.23
N TYR A 59 -2.61 -10.12 8.29
CA TYR A 59 -3.35 -10.65 9.44
C TYR A 59 -4.85 -10.81 9.20
N TRP A 60 -5.46 -9.92 8.41
CA TRP A 60 -6.90 -9.99 8.11
C TRP A 60 -7.26 -11.15 7.16
N PHE A 61 -6.28 -11.71 6.44
CA PHE A 61 -6.45 -12.88 5.59
C PHE A 61 -6.26 -14.24 6.31
N GLN A 62 -5.94 -14.23 7.61
CA GLN A 62 -5.64 -15.44 8.39
C GLN A 62 -6.74 -15.84 9.39
N GLU A 63 -7.82 -15.05 9.55
CA GLU A 63 -8.92 -15.32 10.52
C GLU A 63 -10.21 -15.88 9.89
N GLU A 64 -10.14 -16.52 8.71
CA GLU A 64 -11.24 -17.36 8.20
C GLU A 64 -10.75 -18.79 7.92
N TRP A 65 -10.54 -19.59 8.97
CA TRP A 65 -10.68 -21.05 8.99
C TRP A 65 -10.99 -21.55 10.41
#